data_AF-A0A1B2HDZ9-F1
#
_entry.id   AF-A0A1B2HDZ9-F1
#
_cell.length_a   1.000
_cell.length_b   1.000
_cell.length_c   1.000
_cell.angle_alpha   90.00
_cell.angle_beta   90.00
_cell.angle_gamma   90.00
#
_symmetry.space_group_name_H-M   'P 1'
#
loop_
_entity.id
_entity.type
_entity.pdbx_description
1 polymer ?
#
loop_
_entity_poly.entity_id
_entity_poly.type
_entity_poly.pdbx_seq_one_letter_code
_entity_poly.pdbx_strand_id
1 'polypeptide(L)'
;MMTSQGGGNDAVMAMQEGAHEWGAPVDVNVSSLSRIYDHLLGGGHSFASDRAVADAIIESVPRYDMFVRESRAFVRRAVPHMLTAGIEQFLDLGAGLGGVRHVHELALGVSPSYVRDDPNADH
;
A
#
# COMPACT_ATOMS: atom_id res chain seq x y z
N MET A 1 3.43 -34.99 -32.08
CA MET A 1 2.33 -34.08 -31.75
C MET A 1 2.37 -33.84 -30.24
N MET A 2 3.05 -32.78 -29.78
CA MET A 2 2.46 -31.46 -29.44
C MET A 2 1.40 -31.61 -28.33
N THR A 3 1.76 -31.56 -27.04
CA THR A 3 2.12 -30.41 -26.14
C THR A 3 0.92 -29.79 -25.41
N SER A 4 1.09 -29.70 -24.09
CA SER A 4 0.79 -28.55 -23.23
C SER A 4 -0.66 -28.06 -23.11
N GLN A 5 -1.19 -28.10 -21.87
CA GLN A 5 -1.61 -26.88 -21.18
C GLN A 5 -1.53 -27.09 -19.66
N GLY A 6 -0.41 -26.67 -19.08
CA GLY A 6 -0.37 -26.11 -17.74
C GLY A 6 -0.13 -24.62 -17.91
N GLY A 7 -1.03 -23.78 -17.43
CA GLY A 7 -0.89 -22.33 -17.62
C GLY A 7 -2.07 -21.57 -17.02
N GLY A 8 -1.74 -20.68 -16.09
CA GLY A 8 -2.67 -19.78 -15.44
C GLY A 8 -2.70 -20.07 -13.96
N ASN A 9 -1.76 -19.48 -13.21
CA ASN A 9 -1.90 -19.03 -11.81
C ASN A 9 -0.55 -18.54 -11.22
N ASP A 10 0.59 -18.79 -11.87
CA ASP A 10 1.91 -18.42 -11.31
C ASP A 10 2.28 -16.94 -11.44
N ALA A 11 1.52 -16.13 -12.20
CA ALA A 11 1.93 -14.76 -12.52
C ALA A 11 1.40 -13.68 -11.57
N VAL A 12 0.47 -14.00 -10.65
CA VAL A 12 -0.20 -12.96 -9.84
C VAL A 12 0.70 -12.33 -8.78
N MET A 13 1.84 -12.93 -8.45
CA MET A 13 2.81 -12.42 -7.49
C MET A 13 4.24 -12.76 -7.89
N ALA A 14 4.68 -12.33 -9.08
CA ALA A 14 6.10 -12.31 -9.37
C ALA A 14 6.77 -11.27 -8.45
N MET A 15 7.34 -11.73 -7.33
CA MET A 15 8.18 -10.90 -6.47
C MET A 15 9.43 -10.51 -7.27
N GLN A 16 9.66 -9.21 -7.48
CA GLN A 16 10.79 -8.73 -8.26
C GLN A 16 12.13 -9.12 -7.63
N GLU A 17 12.93 -9.89 -8.36
CA GLU A 17 14.38 -9.93 -8.19
C GLU A 17 15.00 -8.87 -9.12
N GLY A 18 15.49 -7.78 -8.55
CA GLY A 18 16.20 -6.75 -9.30
C GLY A 18 16.67 -5.61 -8.40
N ALA A 19 17.97 -5.37 -8.33
CA ALA A 19 18.54 -4.22 -7.65
C ALA A 19 18.13 -2.94 -8.40
N HIS A 20 17.17 -2.20 -7.87
CA HIS A 20 16.79 -0.90 -8.38
C HIS A 20 17.91 0.11 -8.06
N GLU A 21 18.51 0.72 -9.10
CA GLU A 21 19.47 1.79 -8.91
C GLU A 21 18.80 2.98 -8.21
N TRP A 22 19.41 3.46 -7.13
CA TRP A 22 18.87 4.59 -6.38
C TRP A 22 18.79 5.84 -7.27
N GLY A 23 17.61 6.44 -7.38
CA GLY A 23 17.38 7.62 -8.23
C GLY A 23 17.06 7.33 -9.70
N ALA A 24 16.98 6.06 -10.11
CA ALA A 24 16.48 5.71 -11.43
C ALA A 24 15.01 6.12 -11.61
N PRO A 25 14.58 6.53 -12.81
CA PRO A 25 13.17 6.77 -13.12
C PRO A 25 12.33 5.53 -12.85
N VAL A 26 11.13 5.73 -12.31
CA VAL A 26 10.17 4.65 -12.07
C VAL A 26 9.74 4.03 -13.40
N ASP A 27 9.92 2.71 -13.53
CA ASP A 27 9.32 1.96 -14.63
C ASP A 27 7.80 1.79 -14.38
N VAL A 28 7.01 2.46 -15.21
CA VAL A 28 5.54 2.48 -15.12
C VAL A 28 4.89 1.22 -15.68
N ASN A 29 5.64 0.40 -16.42
CA ASN A 29 5.13 -0.85 -16.98
C ASN A 29 5.23 -2.01 -15.99
N VAL A 30 6.00 -1.84 -14.92
CA VAL A 30 6.11 -2.79 -13.82
C VAL A 30 5.20 -2.34 -12.68
N SER A 31 4.28 -3.20 -12.27
CA SER A 31 3.33 -2.88 -11.20
C SER A 31 4.00 -2.78 -9.84
N SER A 32 3.48 -1.93 -8.95
CA SER A 32 3.91 -1.79 -7.56
C SER A 32 2.76 -2.08 -6.62
N LEU A 33 3.02 -2.85 -5.55
CA LEU A 33 2.02 -3.15 -4.52
C LEU A 33 1.39 -1.88 -3.93
N SER A 34 2.18 -0.82 -3.68
CA SER A 34 1.66 0.44 -3.14
C SER A 34 0.69 1.14 -4.10
N ARG A 35 0.94 1.07 -5.42
CA ARG A 35 0.08 1.67 -6.46
C ARG A 35 -1.16 0.83 -6.74
N ILE A 36 -1.02 -0.49 -6.71
CA ILE A 36 -2.15 -1.43 -6.75
C ILE A 36 -3.09 -1.14 -5.57
N TYR A 37 -2.54 -1.02 -4.36
CA TYR A 37 -3.33 -0.76 -3.15
C TYR A 37 -4.00 0.63 -3.18
N ASP A 38 -3.31 1.65 -3.70
CA ASP A 38 -3.89 2.97 -3.95
C ASP A 38 -5.10 2.89 -4.89
N HIS A 39 -4.97 2.17 -6.01
CA HIS A 39 -6.08 1.97 -6.95
C HIS A 39 -7.27 1.24 -6.30
N LEU A 40 -7.02 0.17 -5.54
CA LEU A 40 -8.06 -0.59 -4.83
C LEU A 40 -8.81 0.25 -3.78
N LEU A 41 -8.17 1.31 -3.27
CA LEU A 41 -8.79 2.28 -2.36
C LEU A 41 -9.51 3.42 -3.07
N GLY A 42 -9.49 3.46 -4.42
CA GLY A 42 -10.05 4.54 -5.22
C GLY A 42 -9.13 5.76 -5.35
N GLY A 43 -7.83 5.59 -5.11
CA GLY A 43 -6.80 6.61 -5.30
C GLY A 43 -6.46 6.84 -6.78
N GLY A 44 -5.73 7.93 -7.04
CA GLY A 44 -5.36 8.38 -8.39
C GLY A 44 -3.89 8.14 -8.76
N HIS A 45 -3.10 7.53 -7.88
CA HIS A 45 -1.65 7.40 -8.00
C HIS A 45 -1.26 6.01 -8.53
N SER A 46 -1.84 5.61 -9.66
CA SER A 46 -1.61 4.31 -10.29
C SER A 46 -1.41 4.43 -11.81
N PHE A 47 -0.56 3.55 -12.36
CA PHE A 47 -0.39 3.39 -13.81
C PHE A 47 -1.25 2.24 -14.34
N ALA A 48 -1.24 2.06 -15.66
CA ALA A 48 -2.05 1.01 -16.30
C ALA A 48 -1.67 -0.41 -15.85
N SER A 49 -0.37 -0.65 -15.62
CA SER A 49 0.16 -1.93 -15.10
C SER A 49 -0.42 -2.27 -13.72
N ASP A 50 -0.53 -1.28 -12.83
CA ASP A 50 -1.08 -1.46 -11.49
C ASP A 50 -2.59 -1.75 -11.52
N ARG A 51 -3.33 -1.03 -12.37
CA ARG A 51 -4.78 -1.22 -12.53
C ARG A 51 -5.11 -2.61 -13.06
N ALA A 52 -4.38 -3.08 -14.07
CA ALA A 52 -4.58 -4.42 -14.62
C ALA A 52 -4.40 -5.52 -13.57
N VAL A 53 -3.40 -5.38 -12.69
CA VAL A 53 -3.20 -6.32 -11.58
C VAL A 53 -4.30 -6.19 -10.52
N ALA A 54 -4.69 -4.97 -10.16
CA ALA A 54 -5.77 -4.73 -9.21
C ALA A 54 -7.12 -5.31 -9.67
N ASP A 55 -7.46 -5.12 -10.94
CA ASP A 55 -8.68 -5.66 -11.56
C ASP A 55 -8.66 -7.20 -11.54
N ALA A 56 -7.53 -7.81 -11.91
CA ALA A 56 -7.37 -9.27 -11.85
C ALA A 56 -7.52 -9.82 -10.42
N ILE A 57 -7.04 -9.09 -9.40
CA ILE A 57 -7.24 -9.45 -7.99
C ILE A 57 -8.72 -9.42 -7.61
N ILE A 58 -9.45 -8.35 -7.99
CA ILE A 58 -10.88 -8.21 -7.68
C ILE A 58 -11.70 -9.33 -8.35
N GLU A 59 -11.37 -9.69 -9.59
CA GLU A 59 -12.03 -10.77 -10.31
C GLU A 59 -11.75 -12.14 -9.68
N SER A 60 -10.53 -12.35 -9.19
CA SER A 60 -10.09 -13.66 -8.66
C SER A 60 -10.48 -13.88 -7.19
N VAL A 61 -10.58 -12.81 -6.40
CA VAL A 61 -10.80 -12.87 -4.95
C VAL A 61 -12.09 -12.14 -4.58
N PRO A 62 -13.19 -12.88 -4.36
CA PRO A 62 -14.45 -12.28 -3.93
C PRO A 62 -14.27 -11.43 -2.67
N ARG A 63 -14.80 -10.21 -2.70
CA ARG A 63 -14.77 -9.23 -1.58
C ARG A 63 -13.38 -8.71 -1.20
N TYR A 64 -12.41 -8.75 -2.10
CA TYR A 64 -11.09 -8.17 -1.82
C TYR A 64 -11.15 -6.66 -1.55
N ASP A 65 -12.06 -5.93 -2.20
CA ASP A 65 -12.33 -4.52 -1.95
C ASP A 65 -12.71 -4.23 -0.49
N MET A 66 -13.53 -5.10 0.12
CA MET A 66 -13.88 -5.03 1.54
C MET A 66 -12.66 -5.28 2.42
N PHE A 67 -11.81 -6.25 2.07
CA PHE A 67 -10.57 -6.52 2.81
C PHE A 67 -9.65 -5.29 2.84
N VAL A 68 -9.44 -4.65 1.69
CA VAL A 68 -8.60 -3.44 1.56
C VAL A 68 -9.15 -2.29 2.41
N ARG A 69 -10.48 -2.09 2.39
CA ARG A 69 -11.16 -1.08 3.21
C ARG A 69 -11.05 -1.37 4.71
N GLU A 70 -11.25 -2.61 5.13
CA GLU A 70 -11.17 -3.00 6.54
C GLU A 70 -9.74 -2.92 7.09
N SER A 71 -8.74 -3.24 6.28
CA SER A 71 -7.34 -3.01 6.63
C SER A 71 -7.06 -1.53 6.94
N ARG A 72 -7.59 -0.60 6.12
CA ARG A 72 -7.49 0.84 6.43
C ARG A 72 -8.31 1.27 7.63
N ALA A 73 -9.51 0.71 7.80
CA ALA A 73 -10.36 0.98 8.95
C ALA A 73 -9.71 0.49 10.26
N PHE A 74 -8.97 -0.61 10.22
CA PHE A 74 -8.22 -1.13 11.35
C PHE A 74 -7.16 -0.14 11.82
N VAL A 75 -6.28 0.36 10.93
CA VAL A 75 -5.24 1.35 11.30
C VAL A 75 -5.88 2.60 11.92
N ARG A 76 -6.98 3.08 11.35
CA ARG A 76 -7.74 4.23 11.87
C ARG A 76 -8.28 4.04 13.29
N ARG A 77 -8.56 2.81 13.71
CA ARG A 77 -9.00 2.48 15.08
C ARG A 77 -7.82 2.17 16.00
N ALA A 78 -6.82 1.47 15.48
CA ALA A 78 -5.70 0.96 16.25
C ALA A 78 -4.78 2.09 16.73
N VAL A 79 -4.49 3.10 15.89
CA VAL A 79 -3.59 4.21 16.26
C VAL A 79 -4.13 5.03 17.45
N PRO A 80 -5.39 5.53 17.43
CA PRO A 80 -5.97 6.21 18.59
C PRO A 80 -5.98 5.33 19.84
N HIS A 81 -6.28 4.04 19.69
CA HIS A 81 -6.29 3.12 20.83
C HIS A 81 -4.90 2.96 21.46
N MET A 82 -3.86 2.79 20.64
CA MET A 82 -2.47 2.71 21.10
C MET A 82 -2.02 4.00 21.79
N LEU A 83 -2.43 5.17 21.28
CA LEU A 83 -2.18 6.46 21.95
C LEU A 83 -2.85 6.53 23.33
N THR A 84 -4.11 6.10 23.44
CA THR A 84 -4.78 6.04 24.76
C THR A 84 -4.13 5.04 25.71
N ALA A 85 -3.38 4.08 25.19
CA ALA A 85 -2.60 3.12 25.97
C ALA A 85 -1.17 3.62 26.30
N GLY A 86 -0.81 4.84 25.91
CA GLY A 86 0.49 5.46 26.19
C GLY A 86 1.59 5.16 25.17
N ILE A 87 1.27 4.61 24.00
CA ILE A 87 2.22 4.42 22.91
C ILE A 87 2.25 5.70 22.06
N GLU A 88 3.39 6.39 22.07
CA GLU A 88 3.54 7.71 21.43
C GLU A 88 4.48 7.71 20.21
N GLN A 89 5.18 6.60 19.95
CA GLN A 89 6.09 6.46 18.81
C GLN A 89 5.62 5.33 17.89
N PHE A 90 5.57 5.60 16.59
CA PHE A 90 5.09 4.66 15.57
C PHE A 90 6.12 4.53 14.45
N LEU A 91 6.41 3.28 14.05
CA LEU A 91 7.15 2.95 12.84
C LEU A 91 6.20 2.27 11.85
N ASP A 92 5.82 2.98 10.80
CA ASP A 92 4.92 2.47 9.76
C ASP A 92 5.72 1.95 8.56
N LEU A 93 5.88 0.63 8.48
CA LEU A 93 6.59 -0.04 7.39
C LEU A 93 5.59 -0.34 6.25
N GLY A 94 5.75 0.36 5.13
CA GLY A 94 4.84 0.21 4.00
C GLY A 94 3.57 1.07 4.12
N ALA A 95 3.71 2.32 4.58
CA ALA A 95 2.61 3.28 4.75
C ALA A 95 1.70 3.45 3.50
N GLY A 96 2.23 3.10 2.32
CA GLY A 96 1.55 3.15 1.03
C GLY A 96 1.66 4.51 0.37
N LEU A 97 1.05 4.63 -0.82
CA LEU A 97 0.96 5.90 -1.53
C LEU A 97 -0.26 6.71 -1.05
N GLY A 98 -0.13 8.04 -1.14
CA GLY A 98 -1.01 9.00 -0.48
C GLY A 98 -2.49 8.87 -0.86
N GLY A 99 -3.37 9.15 0.10
CA GLY A 99 -4.82 9.23 -0.13
C GLY A 99 -5.68 8.83 1.09
N VAL A 100 -5.12 8.05 2.03
CA VAL A 100 -5.79 7.66 3.27
C VAL A 100 -4.91 8.05 4.45
N ARG A 101 -5.53 8.65 5.48
CA ARG A 101 -4.81 9.29 6.59
C ARG A 101 -3.66 8.43 7.10
N HIS A 102 -2.46 9.01 7.06
CA HIS A 102 -1.26 8.34 7.56
C HIS A 102 -1.29 8.25 9.09
N VAL A 103 -0.52 7.34 9.66
CA VAL A 103 -0.44 7.12 11.12
C VAL A 103 -0.15 8.42 11.88
N HIS A 104 0.73 9.26 11.35
CA HIS A 104 1.07 10.54 11.98
C HIS A 104 -0.10 11.54 11.97
N GLU A 105 -0.95 11.56 10.93
CA GLU A 105 -2.13 12.43 10.88
C GLU A 105 -3.20 11.96 11.86
N LEU A 106 -3.33 10.63 12.04
CA LEU A 106 -4.19 10.05 13.06
C LEU A 106 -3.66 10.37 14.46
N ALA A 107 -2.34 10.32 14.65
CA ALA A 107 -1.71 10.62 15.93
C ALA A 107 -1.84 12.10 16.31
N LEU A 108 -1.56 13.02 15.38
CA LEU A 108 -1.75 14.46 15.56
C LEU A 108 -3.21 14.82 15.91
N GLY A 109 -4.17 14.14 15.30
CA GLY A 109 -5.59 14.37 15.55
C GLY A 109 -6.05 14.00 16.98
N VAL A 110 -5.29 13.15 17.67
CA VAL A 110 -5.59 12.69 19.04
C VAL A 110 -4.67 13.35 20.06
N SER A 111 -3.39 13.48 19.74
CA SER A 111 -2.35 14.11 20.57
C SER A 111 -1.68 15.24 19.78
N PRO A 112 -2.09 16.51 20.00
CA PRO A 112 -1.49 17.65 19.31
C PRO A 112 0.00 17.86 19.61
N SER A 113 0.52 17.25 20.69
CA SER A 113 1.95 17.25 21.04
C SER A 113 2.74 16.14 20.34
N TYR A 114 2.10 15.29 19.53
CA TYR A 114 2.79 14.29 18.71
C TYR A 114 3.76 15.01 17.76
N VAL A 115 5.04 14.67 17.85
CA VAL A 115 6.09 15.21 16.97
C VAL A 115 6.44 14.18 15.92
N ARG A 116 6.38 14.58 14.66
CA ARG A 116 6.93 13.80 13.55
C ARG A 116 8.43 14.06 13.49
N ASP A 117 9.22 13.03 13.80
CA ASP A 117 10.66 13.06 13.57
C ASP A 117 10.91 12.63 12.11
N ASP A 118 10.89 13.59 11.18
CA ASP A 118 11.22 13.38 9.77
C ASP A 118 12.61 13.97 9.48
N PRO A 119 13.64 13.13 9.24
CA PRO A 119 14.99 13.61 8.97
C PRO A 119 15.13 14.39 7.66
N ASN A 120 14.08 14.47 6.82
CA ASN A 120 14.08 15.22 5.55
C ASN A 120 13.10 16.42 5.53
N ALA A 121 12.59 16.88 6.67
CA ALA A 121 11.60 17.97 6.72
C ALA A 121 12.13 19.35 6.27
N ASP A 122 13.45 19.52 6.17
CA ASP A 122 14.13 20.81 5.96
C ASP A 122 14.70 21.01 4.51
N HIS A 123 14.13 20.36 3.49
CA HIS A 123 14.58 20.48 2.09
C HIS A 123 13.51 21.02 1.14
#